data_AF-A0A2D5AAU1-F1
#
_entry.id   AF-A0A2D5AAU1-F1
#
_cell.length_a   1.000
_cell.length_b   1.000
_cell.length_c   1.000
_cell.angle_alpha   90.00
_cell.angle_beta   90.00
_cell.angle_gamma   90.00
#
_symmetry.space_group_name_H-M   'P 1'
#
loop_
_entity.id
_entity.type
_entity.pdbx_description
1 polymer ?
#
loop_
_entity_poly.entity_id
_entity_poly.type
_entity_poly.pdbx_seq_one_letter_code
_entity_poly.pdbx_strand_id
1 'polypeptide(L)'
;MSEPQASNEADRLAADLLPTRMDELAMEGRNDTSVLNELWAMAFALPRWYFVGTGKFPNVQPLAVIIDKKPFAMAFTAKGRADEYARKHGVLAIGDKPSILSFKVESAVRRIVALQRVGVFGILFDDTRGGWCIPLQRLPDMFMHFKAGGPGQTGVDPGSKAEPGSDAGPSD
;
A
#
# COMPACT_ATOMS: atom_id res chain seq x y z
N MET A 1 -6.52 9.93 32.96
CA MET A 1 -5.50 10.52 32.08
C MET A 1 -5.18 9.49 30.99
N SER A 2 -5.80 9.62 29.81
CA SER A 2 -5.70 8.64 28.71
C SER A 2 -5.50 9.37 27.38
N GLU A 3 -4.42 10.13 27.25
CA GLU A 3 -4.07 10.90 26.04
C GLU A 3 -2.76 10.48 25.31
N PRO A 4 -1.84 9.64 25.83
CA PRO A 4 -0.56 9.44 25.14
C PRO A 4 -0.64 8.55 23.88
N GLN A 5 -1.65 7.69 23.74
CA GLN A 5 -1.73 6.75 22.62
C GLN A 5 -2.34 7.37 21.35
N ALA A 6 -3.28 8.29 21.49
CA ALA A 6 -3.96 8.94 20.36
C ALA A 6 -3.05 9.97 19.65
N SER A 7 -2.24 10.73 20.41
CA SER A 7 -1.22 11.64 19.84
C SER A 7 -0.23 10.87 18.96
N ASN A 8 0.28 9.74 19.44
CA ASN A 8 1.24 8.91 18.71
C ASN A 8 0.65 8.30 17.42
N GLU A 9 -0.65 7.98 17.40
CA GLU A 9 -1.30 7.50 16.17
C GLU A 9 -1.49 8.64 15.16
N ALA A 10 -1.95 9.81 15.60
CA ALA A 10 -2.11 10.98 14.74
C ALA A 10 -0.77 11.40 14.12
N ASP A 11 0.31 11.43 14.90
CA ASP A 11 1.65 11.79 14.43
C ASP A 11 2.17 10.78 13.38
N ARG A 12 1.92 9.48 13.57
CA ARG A 12 2.27 8.44 12.58
C ARG A 12 1.47 8.59 11.30
N LEU A 13 0.16 8.83 11.41
CA LEU A 13 -0.68 9.05 10.22
C LEU A 13 -0.23 10.30 9.46
N ALA A 14 0.15 11.37 10.17
CA ALA A 14 0.68 12.58 9.55
C ALA A 14 2.03 12.33 8.85
N ALA A 15 2.93 11.56 9.47
CA ALA A 15 4.21 11.17 8.87
C ALA A 15 4.03 10.37 7.57
N ASP A 16 3.03 9.49 7.50
CA ASP A 16 2.67 8.71 6.30
C ASP A 16 2.23 9.58 5.11
N LEU A 17 1.89 10.86 5.34
CA LEU A 17 1.46 11.80 4.29
C LEU A 17 2.62 12.59 3.66
N LEU A 18 3.83 12.50 4.22
CA LEU A 18 5.00 13.16 3.65
C LEU A 18 5.30 12.59 2.24
N PRO A 19 5.86 13.41 1.33
CA PRO A 19 6.34 12.92 0.04
C PRO A 19 7.40 11.83 0.20
N THR A 20 7.39 10.88 -0.72
CA THR A 20 8.29 9.72 -0.75
C THR A 20 8.87 9.55 -2.15
N ARG A 21 9.96 8.77 -2.24
CA ARG A 21 10.54 8.38 -3.54
C ARG A 21 9.51 7.69 -4.46
N MET A 22 8.57 6.91 -3.93
CA MET A 22 7.51 6.32 -4.74
C MET A 22 6.58 7.36 -5.36
N ASP A 23 6.33 8.49 -4.69
CA ASP A 23 5.51 9.58 -5.25
C ASP A 23 6.23 10.26 -6.43
N GLU A 24 7.54 10.47 -6.30
CA GLU A 24 8.38 11.01 -7.38
C GLU A 24 8.36 10.07 -8.60
N LEU A 25 8.63 8.77 -8.37
CA LEU A 25 8.62 7.76 -9.42
C LEU A 25 7.25 7.61 -10.09
N ALA A 26 6.17 7.71 -9.33
CA ALA A 26 4.81 7.65 -9.88
C ALA A 26 4.49 8.86 -10.77
N MET A 27 4.98 10.05 -10.41
CA MET A 27 4.84 11.25 -11.22
C MET A 27 5.71 11.20 -12.48
N GLU A 28 6.97 10.79 -12.36
CA GLU A 28 7.90 10.62 -13.47
C GLU A 28 7.43 9.54 -14.46
N GLY A 29 6.88 8.45 -13.93
CA GLY A 29 6.32 7.31 -14.67
C GLY A 29 5.20 7.66 -15.65
N ARG A 30 4.60 8.86 -15.52
CA ARG A 30 3.62 9.38 -16.49
C ARG A 30 4.24 9.76 -17.83
N ASN A 31 5.52 10.10 -17.84
CA ASN A 31 6.27 10.53 -19.02
C ASN A 31 7.38 9.53 -19.40
N ASP A 32 7.99 8.88 -18.40
CA ASP A 32 9.03 7.88 -18.62
C ASP A 32 8.67 6.55 -17.96
N THR A 33 8.26 5.57 -18.76
CA THR A 33 7.91 4.25 -18.24
C THR A 33 9.11 3.45 -17.71
N SER A 34 10.35 3.88 -17.97
CA SER A 34 11.56 3.19 -17.52
C SER A 34 11.67 3.13 -15.99
N VAL A 35 11.13 4.13 -15.29
CA VAL A 35 11.14 4.22 -13.82
C VAL A 35 10.10 3.33 -13.13
N LEU A 36 9.17 2.75 -13.90
CA LEU A 36 8.09 1.93 -13.33
C LEU A 36 8.59 0.63 -12.71
N ASN A 37 9.72 0.10 -13.17
CA ASN A 37 10.33 -1.08 -12.56
C ASN A 37 10.77 -0.81 -11.12
N GLU A 38 11.44 0.32 -10.88
CA GLU A 38 11.85 0.76 -9.53
C GLU A 38 10.61 0.97 -8.65
N LEU A 39 9.60 1.67 -9.16
CA LEU A 39 8.35 1.93 -8.44
C LEU A 39 7.65 0.63 -7.99
N TRP A 40 7.48 -0.33 -8.92
CA TRP A 40 6.82 -1.59 -8.59
C TRP A 40 7.66 -2.44 -7.66
N ALA A 41 8.98 -2.46 -7.82
CA ALA A 41 9.87 -3.16 -6.91
C ALA A 41 9.74 -2.61 -5.48
N MET A 42 9.71 -1.28 -5.31
CA MET A 42 9.45 -0.64 -4.00
C MET A 42 8.08 -1.02 -3.46
N ALA A 43 7.02 -0.95 -4.28
CA ALA A 43 5.67 -1.28 -3.86
C ALA A 43 5.54 -2.74 -3.37
N PHE A 44 6.20 -3.69 -4.03
CA PHE A 44 6.22 -5.09 -3.61
C PHE A 44 7.15 -5.40 -2.44
N ALA A 45 8.16 -4.56 -2.19
CA ALA A 45 9.03 -4.64 -1.02
C ALA A 45 8.38 -4.11 0.27
N LEU A 46 7.27 -3.38 0.17
CA LEU A 46 6.55 -2.88 1.34
C LEU A 46 6.16 -4.03 2.28
N PRO A 47 6.17 -3.80 3.61
CA PRO A 47 5.74 -4.82 4.56
C PRO A 47 4.25 -5.12 4.40
N ARG A 48 3.46 -4.10 4.04
CA ARG A 48 2.00 -4.15 3.97
C ARG A 48 1.47 -3.19 2.91
N TRP A 49 0.33 -3.57 2.33
CA TRP A 49 -0.55 -2.65 1.62
C TRP A 49 -1.79 -2.36 2.46
N TYR A 50 -2.32 -1.15 2.29
CA TYR A 50 -3.50 -0.67 3.01
C TYR A 50 -4.65 -0.43 2.03
N PHE A 51 -5.88 -0.61 2.51
CA PHE A 51 -7.08 -0.43 1.72
C PHE A 51 -8.15 0.21 2.60
N VAL A 52 -8.94 1.10 2.01
CA VAL A 52 -10.17 1.57 2.67
C VAL A 52 -11.19 0.43 2.60
N GLY A 53 -11.72 0.03 3.75
CA GLY A 53 -12.72 -1.01 3.90
C GLY A 53 -14.13 -0.46 3.73
N THR A 54 -14.97 -1.19 3.00
CA THR A 54 -16.39 -0.92 2.80
C THR A 54 -17.23 -2.13 3.20
N GLY A 55 -18.50 -1.89 3.56
CA GLY A 55 -19.39 -2.91 4.08
C GLY A 55 -19.36 -2.99 5.62
N LYS A 56 -19.93 -4.07 6.16
CA LYS A 56 -20.03 -4.29 7.61
C LYS A 56 -19.32 -5.59 7.99
N PHE A 57 -18.77 -5.64 9.20
CA PHE A 57 -18.22 -6.87 9.76
C PHE A 57 -19.27 -8.01 9.74
N PRO A 58 -18.89 -9.26 9.38
CA PRO A 58 -17.54 -9.72 9.04
C PRO A 58 -17.14 -9.55 7.56
N ASN A 59 -18.01 -8.95 6.74
CA ASN A 59 -17.89 -8.88 5.28
C ASN A 59 -17.28 -7.56 4.78
N VAL A 60 -16.24 -7.06 5.44
CA VAL A 60 -15.55 -5.82 5.00
C VAL A 60 -14.67 -6.15 3.79
N GLN A 61 -14.82 -5.38 2.71
CA GLN A 61 -14.07 -5.54 1.46
C GLN A 61 -13.30 -4.26 1.11
N PRO A 62 -12.17 -4.35 0.38
CA PRO A 62 -11.51 -3.17 -0.18
C PRO A 62 -12.47 -2.34 -1.03
N LEU A 63 -12.42 -1.03 -0.87
CA LEU A 63 -13.10 -0.06 -1.72
C LEU A 63 -12.63 -0.25 -3.18
N ALA A 64 -13.59 -0.22 -4.10
CA ALA A 64 -13.30 -0.12 -5.52
C ALA A 64 -13.73 1.25 -6.05
N VAL A 65 -12.89 1.85 -6.90
CA VAL A 65 -13.15 3.10 -7.62
C VAL A 65 -13.29 2.83 -9.11
N ILE A 66 -14.04 3.66 -9.83
CA ILE A 66 -14.21 3.52 -11.28
C ILE A 66 -13.25 4.46 -12.01
N ILE A 67 -12.38 3.92 -12.85
CA ILE A 67 -11.52 4.66 -13.79
C ILE A 67 -11.79 4.11 -15.18
N ASP A 68 -12.07 4.99 -16.15
CA ASP A 68 -12.34 4.61 -17.54
C ASP A 68 -13.36 3.46 -17.67
N LYS A 69 -14.45 3.55 -16.90
CA LYS A 69 -15.54 2.56 -16.82
C LYS A 69 -15.11 1.19 -16.28
N LYS A 70 -13.92 1.06 -15.69
CA LYS A 70 -13.41 -0.17 -15.08
C LYS A 70 -13.21 -0.01 -13.58
N PRO A 71 -13.62 -0.99 -12.76
CA PRO A 71 -13.40 -0.95 -11.31
C PRO A 71 -11.96 -1.32 -10.93
N PHE A 72 -11.35 -0.51 -10.07
CA PHE A 72 -10.03 -0.76 -9.49
C PHE A 72 -10.12 -0.82 -7.98
N ALA A 73 -9.52 -1.84 -7.36
CA ALA A 73 -9.33 -1.86 -5.91
C ALA A 73 -8.37 -0.72 -5.51
N MET A 74 -8.80 0.13 -4.58
CA MET A 74 -8.05 1.29 -4.12
C MET A 74 -7.07 0.90 -3.01
N ALA A 75 -5.78 0.87 -3.35
CA ALA A 75 -4.69 0.49 -2.48
C ALA A 75 -3.83 1.69 -2.09
N PHE A 76 -3.16 1.59 -0.95
CA PHE A 76 -2.28 2.64 -0.44
C PHE A 76 -0.99 2.04 0.07
N THR A 77 0.11 2.77 -0.13
CA THR A 77 1.44 2.38 0.32
C THR A 77 1.62 2.58 1.83
N ALA A 78 0.83 3.47 2.44
CA ALA A 78 0.90 3.82 3.86
C ALA A 78 -0.50 3.92 4.50
N LYS A 79 -0.58 3.76 5.83
CA LYS A 79 -1.86 3.75 6.55
C LYS A 79 -2.48 5.15 6.56
N GLY A 80 -1.68 6.18 6.81
CA GLY A 80 -2.12 7.58 6.82
C GLY A 80 -2.78 8.00 5.52
N ARG A 81 -2.25 7.54 4.37
CA ARG A 81 -2.82 7.82 3.05
C ARG A 81 -4.20 7.19 2.87
N ALA A 82 -4.39 5.96 3.33
CA ALA A 82 -5.71 5.31 3.31
C ALA A 82 -6.71 6.01 4.25
N ASP A 83 -6.27 6.45 5.44
CA ASP A 83 -7.10 7.20 6.38
C ASP A 83 -7.50 8.58 5.81
N GLU A 84 -6.54 9.34 5.26
CA GLU A 84 -6.78 10.63 4.59
C GLU A 84 -7.79 10.47 3.46
N TYR A 85 -7.60 9.48 2.59
CA TYR A 85 -8.52 9.19 1.51
C TYR A 85 -9.93 8.90 2.03
N ALA A 86 -10.05 7.98 3.00
CA ALA A 86 -11.34 7.60 3.56
C ALA A 86 -12.10 8.81 4.14
N ARG A 87 -11.40 9.71 4.86
CA ARG A 87 -12.00 10.94 5.41
C ARG A 87 -12.43 11.89 4.31
N LYS A 88 -11.54 12.17 3.34
CA LYS A 88 -11.83 13.09 2.23
C LYS A 88 -13.02 12.64 1.40
N HIS A 89 -13.21 11.33 1.25
CA HIS A 89 -14.29 10.73 0.46
C HIS A 89 -15.52 10.29 1.30
N GLY A 90 -15.55 10.59 2.61
CA GLY A 90 -16.67 10.26 3.49
C GLY A 90 -16.90 8.76 3.69
N VAL A 91 -15.88 7.92 3.46
CA VAL A 91 -15.94 6.47 3.61
C VAL A 91 -15.60 6.10 5.05
N LEU A 92 -16.55 6.32 5.95
CA LEU A 92 -16.39 6.10 7.39
C LEU A 92 -17.14 4.84 7.86
N ALA A 93 -16.58 4.15 8.85
CA ALA A 93 -17.22 3.06 9.56
C ALA A 93 -18.00 3.58 10.77
N ILE A 94 -18.49 2.67 11.61
CA ILE A 94 -19.21 2.99 12.84
C ILE A 94 -18.32 3.84 13.77
N GLY A 95 -18.85 4.95 14.25
CA GLY A 95 -18.14 5.89 15.14
C GLY A 95 -17.21 6.86 14.39
N ASP A 96 -17.52 7.18 13.14
CA ASP A 96 -16.84 8.20 12.31
C ASP A 96 -15.33 7.97 12.10
N LYS A 97 -14.91 6.70 12.20
CA LYS A 97 -13.53 6.28 11.94
C LYS A 97 -13.47 5.48 10.64
N PRO A 98 -12.51 5.74 9.74
CA PRO A 98 -12.26 4.88 8.59
C PRO A 98 -12.03 3.42 9.00
N SER A 99 -12.64 2.47 8.28
CA SER A 99 -12.20 1.07 8.34
C SER A 99 -10.98 0.93 7.44
N ILE A 100 -9.79 0.78 7.99
CA ILE A 100 -8.57 0.56 7.20
C ILE A 100 -8.17 -0.92 7.30
N LEU A 101 -8.28 -1.62 6.17
CA LEU A 101 -7.76 -2.96 6.02
C LEU A 101 -6.26 -2.88 5.77
N SER A 102 -5.50 -3.79 6.37
CA SER A 102 -4.07 -3.86 6.15
C SER A 102 -3.66 -5.32 5.99
N PHE A 103 -2.91 -5.62 4.94
CA PHE A 103 -2.44 -6.98 4.64
C PHE A 103 -0.95 -6.97 4.33
N LYS A 104 -0.23 -8.03 4.71
CA LYS A 104 1.10 -8.31 4.13
C LYS A 104 0.97 -8.37 2.62
N VAL A 105 1.95 -7.86 1.86
CA VAL A 105 1.85 -7.74 0.39
C VAL A 105 1.45 -9.05 -0.29
N GLU A 106 2.09 -10.17 0.06
CA GLU A 106 1.73 -11.49 -0.49
C GLU A 106 0.26 -11.87 -0.23
N SER A 107 -0.25 -11.56 0.97
CA SER A 107 -1.66 -11.79 1.30
C SER A 107 -2.59 -10.80 0.60
N ALA A 108 -2.14 -9.55 0.38
CA ALA A 108 -2.87 -8.55 -0.37
C ALA A 108 -3.05 -9.01 -1.82
N VAL A 109 -1.97 -9.44 -2.49
CA VAL A 109 -2.01 -9.97 -3.87
C VAL A 109 -3.06 -11.07 -4.00
N ARG A 110 -3.01 -12.11 -3.13
CA ARG A 110 -4.01 -13.19 -3.17
C ARG A 110 -5.46 -12.70 -3.00
N ARG A 111 -5.69 -11.80 -2.04
CA ARG A 111 -7.03 -11.27 -1.73
C ARG A 111 -7.59 -10.42 -2.86
N ILE A 112 -6.76 -9.52 -3.41
CA ILE A 112 -7.20 -8.61 -4.46
C ILE A 112 -7.43 -9.35 -5.77
N VAL A 113 -6.56 -10.30 -6.15
CA VAL A 113 -6.77 -11.14 -7.35
C VAL A 113 -8.12 -11.86 -7.30
N ALA A 114 -8.53 -12.35 -6.13
CA ALA A 114 -9.84 -13.00 -5.97
C ALA A 114 -11.04 -12.07 -6.26
N LEU A 115 -10.86 -10.74 -6.26
CA LEU A 115 -11.93 -9.78 -6.58
C LEU A 115 -12.25 -9.71 -8.08
N GLN A 116 -11.43 -10.32 -8.95
CA GLN A 116 -11.76 -10.47 -10.37
C GLN A 116 -13.09 -11.20 -10.57
N ARG A 117 -13.42 -12.16 -9.70
CA ARG A 117 -14.68 -12.93 -9.76
C ARG A 117 -15.94 -12.07 -9.57
N VAL A 118 -15.79 -10.89 -8.98
CA VAL A 118 -16.87 -9.91 -8.77
C VAL A 118 -16.69 -8.67 -9.65
N GLY A 119 -15.84 -8.76 -10.68
CA GLY A 119 -15.69 -7.75 -11.72
C GLY A 119 -14.59 -6.72 -11.51
N VAL A 120 -13.81 -6.77 -10.42
CA VAL A 120 -12.67 -5.86 -10.24
C VAL A 120 -11.62 -6.09 -11.32
N PHE A 121 -11.28 -5.04 -12.06
CA PHE A 121 -10.37 -5.09 -13.21
C PHE A 121 -8.91 -4.97 -12.79
N GLY A 122 -8.58 -4.01 -11.92
CA GLY A 122 -7.21 -3.70 -11.54
C GLY A 122 -7.04 -3.34 -10.07
N ILE A 123 -5.80 -3.07 -9.70
CA ILE A 123 -5.43 -2.39 -8.44
C ILE A 123 -4.84 -1.03 -8.81
N LEU A 124 -5.22 0.00 -8.07
CA LEU A 124 -4.73 1.37 -8.20
C LEU A 124 -4.09 1.79 -6.87
N PHE A 125 -2.90 2.36 -6.92
CA PHE A 125 -2.20 2.88 -5.75
C PHE A 125 -2.22 4.40 -5.70
N ASP A 126 -2.41 4.96 -4.50
CA ASP A 126 -2.15 6.36 -4.14
C ASP A 126 -2.54 7.36 -5.25
N ASP A 127 -3.83 7.38 -5.61
CA ASP A 127 -4.41 8.09 -6.76
C ASP A 127 -4.04 9.58 -6.81
N THR A 128 -4.04 10.24 -5.65
CA THR A 128 -3.70 11.66 -5.50
C THR A 128 -2.21 11.97 -5.60
N ARG A 129 -1.33 10.95 -5.65
CA ARG A 129 0.14 11.09 -5.57
C ARG A 129 0.85 10.44 -6.76
N GLY A 130 0.34 10.68 -7.96
CA GLY A 130 0.90 10.12 -9.18
C GLY A 130 0.07 8.98 -9.75
N GLY A 131 -0.62 8.21 -8.90
CA GLY A 131 -1.64 7.22 -9.29
C GLY A 131 -1.15 6.21 -10.33
N TRP A 132 -0.75 5.02 -9.90
CA TRP A 132 -0.32 3.96 -10.81
C TRP A 132 -1.13 2.69 -10.60
N CYS A 133 -1.35 1.94 -11.67
CA CYS A 133 -2.25 0.79 -11.64
C CYS A 133 -1.72 -0.39 -12.44
N ILE A 134 -2.23 -1.58 -12.12
CA ILE A 134 -2.06 -2.74 -12.97
C ILE A 134 -3.33 -3.61 -13.01
N PRO A 135 -3.68 -4.20 -14.17
CA PRO A 135 -4.73 -5.21 -14.22
C PRO A 135 -4.43 -6.40 -13.30
N LEU A 136 -5.46 -6.92 -12.64
CA LEU A 136 -5.31 -8.00 -11.67
C LEU A 136 -4.79 -9.30 -12.31
N GLN A 137 -4.96 -9.47 -13.62
CA GLN A 137 -4.45 -10.62 -14.37
C GLN A 137 -2.92 -10.66 -14.40
N ARG A 138 -2.26 -9.50 -14.27
CA ARG A 138 -0.79 -9.37 -14.32
C ARG A 138 -0.16 -9.29 -12.94
N LEU A 139 -0.96 -9.03 -11.90
CA LEU A 139 -0.47 -8.82 -10.54
C LEU A 139 0.29 -10.04 -9.97
N PRO A 140 -0.12 -11.31 -10.19
CA PRO A 140 0.66 -12.46 -9.74
C PRO A 140 2.05 -12.54 -10.38
N ASP A 141 2.16 -12.29 -11.69
CA ASP A 141 3.42 -12.35 -12.41
C ASP A 141 4.38 -11.27 -11.93
N MET A 142 3.87 -10.04 -11.72
CA MET A 142 4.64 -8.96 -11.13
C MET A 142 5.12 -9.29 -9.73
N PHE A 143 4.26 -9.87 -8.90
CA PHE A 143 4.65 -10.27 -7.55
C PHE A 143 5.80 -11.28 -7.59
N MET A 144 5.76 -12.27 -8.49
CA MET A 144 6.87 -13.22 -8.64
C MET A 144 8.14 -12.57 -9.15
N HIS A 145 8.03 -11.54 -9.99
CA HIS A 145 9.16 -10.79 -10.52
C HIS A 145 9.84 -9.92 -9.45
N PHE A 146 9.06 -9.24 -8.60
CA PHE A 146 9.55 -8.21 -7.67
C PHE A 146 9.55 -8.62 -6.18
N LYS A 147 9.09 -9.81 -5.82
CA LYS A 147 9.26 -10.34 -4.45
C LYS A 147 10.75 -10.43 -4.11
N ALA A 148 11.07 -10.45 -2.81
CA ALA A 148 12.43 -10.68 -2.34
C ALA A 148 13.08 -11.91 -3.03
N GLY A 149 14.28 -11.70 -3.59
CA GLY A 149 15.01 -12.69 -4.38
C GLY A 149 14.46 -12.95 -5.79
N GLY A 150 13.49 -12.15 -6.26
CA GLY A 150 12.97 -12.18 -7.63
C GLY A 150 13.89 -11.42 -8.61
N PRO A 151 13.76 -11.69 -9.93
CA PRO A 151 14.63 -11.14 -10.96
C PRO A 151 14.60 -9.61 -11.07
N GLY A 152 13.54 -8.95 -10.61
CA GLY A 152 13.38 -7.49 -10.67
C GLY A 152 13.77 -6.73 -9.40
N GLN A 153 14.26 -7.41 -8.35
CA GLN A 153 14.64 -6.75 -7.09
C GLN A 153 16.07 -6.18 -7.06
N THR A 154 16.86 -6.37 -8.10
CA THR A 154 18.25 -5.90 -8.14
C THR A 154 18.33 -4.38 -7.93
N GLY A 155 18.98 -3.94 -6.85
CA GLY A 155 19.27 -2.53 -6.57
C GLY A 155 18.25 -1.77 -5.73
N VAL A 156 17.21 -2.43 -5.18
CA VAL A 156 16.20 -1.79 -4.34
C VAL A 156 16.52 -2.05 -2.88
N ASP A 157 16.89 -0.99 -2.14
CA ASP A 157 16.98 -1.04 -0.68
C ASP A 157 15.56 -1.12 -0.10
N PRO A 158 15.15 -2.23 0.54
CA PRO A 158 13.82 -2.38 1.10
C PRO A 158 13.57 -1.51 2.34
N GLY A 159 14.50 -0.61 2.69
CA GLY A 159 14.47 0.13 3.93
C GLY A 159 14.87 -0.80 5.06
N SER A 160 16.17 -1.08 5.17
CA SER A 160 16.72 -1.81 6.30
C SER A 160 16.32 -1.12 7.61
N LYS A 161 15.49 -1.79 8.42
CA LYS A 161 15.39 -1.47 9.84
C LYS A 161 16.76 -1.75 10.44
N ALA A 162 17.43 -0.73 10.94
CA ALA A 162 18.56 -0.90 11.82
C ALA A 162 18.12 -1.80 12.99
N GLU A 163 18.59 -3.04 13.02
CA GLU A 163 18.59 -3.82 14.24
C GLU A 163 19.63 -3.19 15.19
N PRO A 164 19.29 -2.91 16.46
CA PRO A 164 20.28 -2.46 17.41
C PRO A 164 21.27 -3.60 17.63
N GLY A 165 22.54 -3.35 17.32
CA GLY A 165 23.62 -4.33 17.47
C GLY A 165 23.67 -4.90 18.88
N SER A 166 23.58 -6.22 18.97
CA SER A 166 24.02 -6.98 20.13
C SER A 166 25.54 -6.88 20.23
N ASP A 167 26.02 -5.97 21.08
CA ASP A 167 27.40 -5.98 21.54
C ASP A 167 27.52 -7.04 22.64
N ALA A 168 27.92 -8.25 22.24
CA ALA A 168 28.43 -9.27 23.14
C ALA A 168 29.95 -9.36 22.92
N GLY A 169 30.68 -8.48 23.60
CA GLY A 169 32.13 -8.61 23.76
C GLY A 169 32.47 -9.82 24.64
N PRO A 170 33.58 -10.53 24.35
CA PRO A 170 33.96 -11.72 25.10
C PRO A 170 34.52 -11.33 26.48
N SER A 171 34.18 -12.12 27.51
CA SER A 171 34.90 -12.11 28.78
C SER A 171 36.13 -12.99 28.66
N ASP A 172 37.32 -12.39 28.79
CA ASP A 172 38.54 -13.05 29.26
C ASP A 172 38.61 -12.98 30.80
#